data_AF-R9H5I2-F1
#
_entry.id   AF-R9H5I2-F1
#
_cell.length_a   1.000
_cell.length_b   1.000
_cell.length_c   1.000
_cell.angle_alpha   90.00
_cell.angle_beta   90.00
_cell.angle_gamma   90.00
#
_symmetry.space_group_name_H-M   'P 1'
#
loop_
_entity.id
_entity.type
_entity.pdbx_description
1 polymer ?
#
loop_
_entity_poly.entity_id
_entity_poly.type
_entity_poly.pdbx_seq_one_letter_code
_entity_poly.pdbx_strand_id
1 'polypeptide(L)'
;MKKIFLLISAILLIVPVQAQHTLRLMTYNIKNATGMDGVCDFQRIANVINNASPDVVAVQEVDSVTNRSNQKYVLGEIAERTQMYACFAPAIDYDGGKYGIGLLLKKAPLHLQAIALPGREEARALILAEFEDYIYCCTHLSLTEEDRMKSLEILKTFAASYKKPLFLAGDMNAEPESDFIKELQKEFRILSNPKQHTFPAPAPKETIDYVAVFKQNDKGFAVVSSEVVNEPVASDHRPIVVELRTAEKADKIFRTKPYLQNPVGNGMTVMWETTVPAYCWVEYGTDTTQLKRARTIVDGQVVCNNKLHKIRLDDLQPGQKYYYRVCSQEMLLYQAYKKVFGNTARSAFSEFTLPVTGTDSLYCCCVQ
;
A
#
# COMPACT_ATOMS: atom_id res chain seq x y z
N MET A 1 -17.84 8.82 -61.21
CA MET A 1 -17.75 9.29 -59.81
C MET A 1 -17.70 8.09 -58.88
N LYS A 2 -16.53 7.69 -58.37
CA LYS A 2 -16.39 6.72 -57.28
C LYS A 2 -15.37 7.31 -56.30
N LYS A 3 -15.85 7.84 -55.18
CA LYS A 3 -15.01 8.35 -54.09
C LYS A 3 -14.56 7.15 -53.26
N ILE A 4 -13.25 6.90 -53.21
CA ILE A 4 -12.64 5.95 -52.29
C ILE A 4 -12.48 6.67 -50.95
N PHE A 5 -13.19 6.19 -49.92
CA PHE A 5 -12.99 6.62 -48.53
C PHE A 5 -11.86 5.76 -47.93
N LEU A 6 -10.73 6.40 -47.61
CA LEU A 6 -9.70 5.80 -46.76
C LEU A 6 -10.17 5.90 -45.30
N LEU A 7 -10.48 4.76 -44.68
CA LEU A 7 -10.71 4.67 -43.24
C LEU A 7 -9.35 4.57 -42.54
N ILE A 8 -8.90 5.65 -41.92
CA ILE A 8 -7.74 5.61 -41.02
C ILE A 8 -8.25 5.09 -39.68
N SER A 9 -8.03 3.81 -39.41
CA SER A 9 -8.30 3.23 -38.09
C SER A 9 -7.16 3.63 -37.15
N ALA A 10 -7.38 4.68 -36.35
CA ALA A 10 -6.48 5.02 -35.25
C ALA A 10 -6.58 3.93 -34.17
N ILE A 11 -5.64 2.99 -34.17
CA ILE A 11 -5.46 2.07 -33.05
C ILE A 11 -4.88 2.90 -31.90
N LEU A 12 -5.74 3.32 -30.96
CA LEU A 12 -5.28 3.77 -29.65
C LEU A 12 -4.64 2.56 -28.96
N LEU A 13 -3.32 2.48 -29.00
CA LEU A 13 -2.57 1.68 -28.04
C LEU A 13 -2.78 2.33 -26.67
N ILE A 14 -3.80 1.86 -25.95
CA ILE A 14 -3.91 2.06 -24.51
C ILE A 14 -2.75 1.26 -23.93
N VAL A 15 -1.58 1.89 -23.83
CA VAL A 15 -0.54 1.39 -22.94
C VAL A 15 -1.16 1.46 -21.55
N PRO A 16 -1.34 0.34 -20.82
CA PRO A 16 -1.76 0.45 -19.44
C PRO A 16 -0.66 1.27 -18.77
N VAL A 17 -1.02 2.48 -18.34
CA VAL A 17 -0.28 3.16 -17.28
C VAL A 17 -0.33 2.15 -16.15
N GLN A 18 0.74 1.39 -15.97
CA GLN A 18 0.85 0.45 -14.87
C GLN A 18 0.72 1.34 -13.63
N ALA A 19 -0.48 1.32 -13.05
CA ALA A 19 -0.81 2.07 -11.86
C ALA A 19 0.21 1.62 -10.82
N GLN A 20 0.86 2.59 -10.19
CA GLN A 20 1.70 2.30 -9.04
C GLN A 20 0.84 1.49 -8.05
N HIS A 21 1.37 0.39 -7.52
CA HIS A 21 0.58 -0.54 -6.72
C HIS A 21 -0.02 0.17 -5.49
N THR A 22 -1.31 0.49 -5.57
CA THR A 22 -2.08 1.07 -4.45
C THR A 22 -2.75 -0.06 -3.67
N LEU A 23 -2.68 0.03 -2.35
CA LEU A 23 -3.36 -0.86 -1.42
C LEU A 23 -4.29 -0.02 -0.53
N ARG A 24 -5.59 -0.29 -0.58
CA ARG A 24 -6.61 0.40 0.21
C ARG A 24 -7.08 -0.50 1.35
N LEU A 25 -6.80 -0.06 2.58
CA LEU A 25 -7.16 -0.76 3.82
C LEU A 25 -8.35 -0.05 4.45
N MET A 26 -9.36 -0.79 4.90
CA MET A 26 -10.53 -0.20 5.56
C MET A 26 -10.85 -0.92 6.86
N THR A 27 -11.21 -0.19 7.92
CA THR A 27 -11.87 -0.78 9.10
C THR A 27 -13.25 -0.18 9.26
N TYR A 28 -14.20 -1.02 9.66
CA TYR A 28 -15.58 -0.62 9.83
C TYR A 28 -16.30 -1.50 10.86
N ASN A 29 -16.63 -0.92 12.01
CA ASN A 29 -17.59 -1.51 12.92
C ASN A 29 -18.99 -1.28 12.33
N ILE A 30 -19.67 -2.35 11.94
CA ILE A 30 -20.94 -2.28 11.21
C ILE A 30 -22.16 -2.33 12.14
N LYS A 31 -21.96 -2.49 13.45
CA LYS A 31 -23.02 -2.61 14.45
C LYS A 31 -24.12 -3.56 13.99
N ASN A 32 -23.75 -4.82 13.69
CA ASN A 32 -24.63 -5.86 13.13
C ASN A 32 -25.42 -5.46 11.86
N ALA A 33 -24.92 -4.48 11.10
CA ALA A 33 -25.57 -3.84 9.96
C ALA A 33 -26.86 -3.06 10.28
N THR A 34 -27.10 -2.77 11.57
CA THR A 34 -28.21 -1.93 12.02
C THR A 34 -27.78 -0.46 12.08
N GLY A 35 -28.48 0.36 11.30
CA GLY A 35 -28.18 1.78 11.21
C GLY A 35 -28.69 2.58 12.39
N MET A 36 -28.39 3.87 12.37
CA MET A 36 -28.90 4.86 13.32
C MET A 36 -30.40 5.14 13.17
N ASP A 37 -31.00 4.64 12.08
CA ASP A 37 -32.45 4.59 11.86
C ASP A 37 -33.11 3.31 12.41
N GLY A 38 -32.33 2.41 13.03
CA GLY A 38 -32.81 1.13 13.58
C GLY A 38 -33.11 0.06 12.53
N VAL A 39 -32.82 0.32 11.24
CA VAL A 39 -33.04 -0.63 10.15
C VAL A 39 -31.78 -1.47 9.96
N CYS A 40 -31.92 -2.79 9.90
CA CYS A 40 -30.85 -3.70 9.49
C CYS A 40 -30.81 -3.76 7.95
N ASP A 41 -29.71 -3.30 7.34
CA ASP A 41 -29.57 -3.21 5.88
C ASP A 41 -28.14 -3.58 5.43
N PHE A 42 -27.98 -4.79 4.91
CA PHE A 42 -26.71 -5.29 4.39
C PHE A 42 -26.27 -4.57 3.12
N GLN A 43 -27.22 -4.11 2.28
CA GLN A 43 -26.91 -3.38 1.05
C GLN A 43 -26.36 -2.00 1.38
N ARG A 44 -26.87 -1.35 2.42
CA ARG A 44 -26.34 -0.07 2.89
C ARG A 44 -24.88 -0.19 3.33
N ILE A 45 -24.52 -1.22 4.11
CA ILE A 45 -23.12 -1.48 4.48
C ILE A 45 -22.27 -1.78 3.23
N ALA A 46 -22.77 -2.62 2.33
CA ALA A 46 -22.07 -2.96 1.09
C ALA A 46 -21.84 -1.73 0.20
N ASN A 47 -22.79 -0.78 0.14
CA ASN A 47 -22.64 0.46 -0.61
C ASN A 47 -21.51 1.33 -0.04
N VAL A 48 -21.40 1.45 1.29
CA VAL A 48 -20.30 2.17 1.95
C VAL A 48 -18.95 1.56 1.55
N ILE A 49 -18.84 0.24 1.60
CA ILE A 49 -17.63 -0.50 1.22
C ILE A 49 -17.34 -0.33 -0.28
N ASN A 50 -18.32 -0.51 -1.16
CA ASN A 50 -18.15 -0.39 -2.61
C ASN A 50 -17.72 1.02 -3.02
N ASN A 51 -18.32 2.05 -2.42
CA ASN A 51 -17.94 3.45 -2.66
C ASN A 51 -16.51 3.74 -2.20
N ALA A 52 -16.09 3.17 -1.06
CA ALA A 52 -14.71 3.24 -0.60
C ALA A 52 -13.76 2.35 -1.43
N SER A 53 -14.26 1.35 -2.15
CA SER A 53 -13.49 0.42 -3.00
C SER A 53 -12.19 -0.14 -2.36
N PRO A 54 -12.21 -0.59 -1.08
CA PRO A 54 -11.01 -1.09 -0.38
C PRO A 54 -10.57 -2.44 -0.95
N ASP A 55 -9.29 -2.78 -0.80
CA ASP A 55 -8.78 -4.11 -1.15
C ASP A 55 -9.04 -5.12 -0.04
N VAL A 56 -9.04 -4.65 1.22
CA VAL A 56 -9.34 -5.45 2.41
C VAL A 56 -10.12 -4.61 3.42
N VAL A 57 -11.12 -5.21 4.07
CA VAL A 57 -11.91 -4.60 5.15
C VAL A 57 -11.81 -5.42 6.43
N ALA A 58 -11.47 -4.77 7.54
CA ALA A 58 -11.65 -5.25 8.90
C ALA A 58 -13.07 -4.91 9.36
N VAL A 59 -13.90 -5.92 9.62
CA VAL A 59 -15.32 -5.74 9.95
C VAL A 59 -15.57 -6.20 11.39
N GLN A 60 -16.11 -5.31 12.23
CA GLN A 60 -16.45 -5.61 13.62
C GLN A 60 -17.97 -5.69 13.81
N GLU A 61 -18.39 -6.33 14.91
CA GLU A 61 -19.81 -6.50 15.30
C GLU A 61 -20.64 -7.27 14.29
N VAL A 62 -20.15 -8.45 13.93
CA VAL A 62 -20.73 -9.29 12.88
C VAL A 62 -21.50 -10.45 13.49
N ASP A 63 -22.80 -10.52 13.19
CA ASP A 63 -23.63 -11.68 13.44
C ASP A 63 -23.41 -12.79 12.40
N SER A 64 -23.44 -14.04 12.86
CA SER A 64 -23.45 -15.22 12.02
C SER A 64 -24.56 -16.16 12.47
N VAL A 65 -25.65 -16.16 11.71
CA VAL A 65 -26.80 -17.06 11.88
C VAL A 65 -27.46 -16.92 13.26
N THR A 66 -27.52 -15.69 13.79
CA THR A 66 -28.19 -15.37 15.05
C THR A 66 -29.66 -15.04 14.80
N ASN A 67 -30.54 -15.17 15.80
CA ASN A 67 -31.95 -14.78 15.61
C ASN A 67 -32.07 -13.27 15.33
N ARG A 68 -31.23 -12.44 15.96
CA ARG A 68 -31.09 -11.00 15.71
C ARG A 68 -30.86 -10.67 14.23
N SER A 69 -30.07 -11.48 13.52
CA SER A 69 -29.83 -11.31 12.09
C SER A 69 -30.87 -12.02 11.20
N ASN A 70 -31.99 -12.49 11.75
CA ASN A 70 -32.94 -13.38 11.06
C ASN A 70 -32.25 -14.63 10.49
N GLN A 71 -31.34 -15.21 11.27
CA GLN A 71 -30.53 -16.39 10.92
C GLN A 71 -29.66 -16.19 9.66
N LYS A 72 -29.32 -14.93 9.35
CA LYS A 72 -28.42 -14.62 8.23
C LYS A 72 -26.96 -14.68 8.64
N TYR A 73 -26.14 -15.17 7.71
CA TYR A 73 -24.69 -15.00 7.77
C TYR A 73 -24.33 -13.60 7.26
N VAL A 74 -24.27 -12.61 8.17
CA VAL A 74 -24.20 -11.17 7.80
C VAL A 74 -22.96 -10.86 6.97
N LEU A 75 -21.80 -11.39 7.34
CA LEU A 75 -20.56 -11.17 6.56
C LEU A 75 -20.68 -11.72 5.14
N GLY A 76 -21.34 -12.87 4.97
CA GLY A 76 -21.56 -13.48 3.65
C GLY A 76 -22.52 -12.66 2.79
N GLU A 77 -23.61 -12.16 3.38
CA GLU A 77 -24.55 -11.27 2.69
C GLU A 77 -23.88 -9.98 2.20
N ILE A 78 -22.99 -9.40 3.01
CA ILE A 78 -22.20 -8.23 2.61
C ILE A 78 -21.18 -8.62 1.53
N ALA A 79 -20.49 -9.75 1.70
CA ALA A 79 -19.49 -10.25 0.75
C ALA A 79 -20.07 -10.52 -0.64
N GLU A 80 -21.28 -11.06 -0.73
CA GLU A 80 -21.99 -11.26 -1.99
C GLU A 80 -22.25 -9.91 -2.68
N ARG A 81 -22.63 -8.87 -1.92
CA ARG A 81 -22.94 -7.54 -2.46
C ARG A 81 -21.70 -6.72 -2.83
N THR A 82 -20.56 -7.02 -2.22
CA THR A 82 -19.27 -6.38 -2.52
C THR A 82 -18.40 -7.21 -3.47
N GLN A 83 -18.81 -8.44 -3.79
CA GLN A 83 -18.03 -9.40 -4.57
C GLN A 83 -16.65 -9.68 -3.94
N MET A 84 -16.61 -9.77 -2.61
CA MET A 84 -15.40 -10.04 -1.81
C MET A 84 -15.47 -11.43 -1.18
N TYR A 85 -14.33 -11.97 -0.74
CA TYR A 85 -14.28 -13.17 0.10
C TYR A 85 -14.60 -12.80 1.55
N ALA A 86 -15.51 -13.55 2.18
CA ALA A 86 -15.79 -13.45 3.60
C ALA A 86 -14.89 -14.40 4.42
N CYS A 87 -14.23 -13.89 5.45
CA CYS A 87 -13.53 -14.69 6.44
C CYS A 87 -14.01 -14.29 7.84
N PHE A 88 -14.78 -15.16 8.48
CA PHE A 88 -15.39 -14.88 9.79
C PHE A 88 -14.59 -15.53 10.93
N ALA A 89 -14.39 -14.78 12.02
CA ALA A 89 -13.83 -15.28 13.27
C ALA A 89 -14.84 -15.04 14.41
N PRO A 90 -15.48 -16.10 14.94
CA PRO A 90 -16.38 -15.95 16.07
C PRO A 90 -15.60 -15.63 17.34
N ALA A 91 -16.17 -14.75 18.16
CA ALA A 91 -15.67 -14.43 19.48
C ALA A 91 -16.51 -15.10 20.59
N ILE A 92 -17.83 -15.15 20.40
CA ILE A 92 -18.78 -15.82 21.31
C ILE A 92 -19.89 -16.58 20.56
N ASP A 93 -20.52 -17.52 21.26
CA ASP A 93 -21.85 -18.01 20.89
C ASP A 93 -22.90 -16.97 21.34
N TYR A 94 -23.82 -16.62 20.45
CA TYR A 94 -24.80 -15.55 20.71
C TYR A 94 -26.11 -15.82 19.99
N ASP A 95 -27.22 -15.73 20.72
CA ASP A 95 -28.58 -15.75 20.17
C ASP A 95 -28.84 -16.83 19.10
N GLY A 96 -28.49 -18.08 19.45
CA GLY A 96 -28.65 -19.24 18.56
C GLY A 96 -27.61 -19.39 17.46
N GLY A 97 -26.74 -18.40 17.28
CA GLY A 97 -25.63 -18.41 16.33
C GLY A 97 -24.32 -17.96 16.97
N LYS A 98 -23.52 -17.18 16.23
CA LYS A 98 -22.23 -16.66 16.68
C LYS A 98 -22.12 -15.17 16.44
N TYR A 99 -21.32 -14.51 17.27
CA TYR A 99 -21.00 -13.10 17.14
C TYR A 99 -19.49 -12.88 17.19
N GLY A 100 -18.97 -11.94 16.42
CA GLY A 100 -17.54 -11.67 16.38
C GLY A 100 -17.14 -10.67 15.31
N ILE A 101 -16.03 -10.97 14.65
CA ILE A 101 -15.38 -10.09 13.67
C ILE A 101 -15.13 -10.84 12.36
N GLY A 102 -14.72 -10.11 11.32
CA GLY A 102 -14.34 -10.74 10.08
C GLY A 102 -13.51 -9.86 9.16
N LEU A 103 -13.12 -10.46 8.05
CA LEU A 103 -12.44 -9.80 6.95
C LEU A 103 -13.25 -9.95 5.67
N LEU A 104 -13.33 -8.87 4.90
CA LEU A 104 -13.76 -8.90 3.49
C LEU A 104 -12.54 -8.65 2.61
N LEU A 105 -12.26 -9.55 1.67
CA LEU A 105 -11.02 -9.55 0.90
C LEU A 105 -11.31 -9.50 -0.61
N LYS A 106 -10.67 -8.62 -1.38
CA LYS A 106 -10.74 -8.69 -2.87
C LYS A 106 -10.05 -9.92 -3.45
N LYS A 107 -9.06 -10.47 -2.74
CA LYS A 107 -8.27 -11.63 -3.15
C LYS A 107 -8.25 -12.66 -2.01
N ALA A 108 -8.17 -13.93 -2.35
CA ALA A 108 -8.00 -14.98 -1.34
C ALA A 108 -6.63 -14.82 -0.64
N PRO A 109 -6.56 -15.01 0.69
CA PRO A 109 -5.32 -14.93 1.43
C PRO A 109 -4.52 -16.23 1.28
N LEU A 110 -3.20 -16.16 1.47
CA LEU A 110 -2.31 -17.32 1.55
C LEU A 110 -2.52 -18.12 2.84
N HIS A 111 -2.79 -17.41 3.93
CA HIS A 111 -3.03 -18.00 5.24
C HIS A 111 -4.05 -17.16 6.01
N LEU A 112 -4.89 -17.83 6.79
CA LEU A 112 -5.88 -17.22 7.66
C LEU A 112 -5.74 -17.84 9.06
N GLN A 113 -5.74 -16.99 10.09
CA GLN A 113 -5.65 -17.42 11.48
C GLN A 113 -6.56 -16.58 12.36
N ALA A 114 -7.22 -17.22 13.33
CA ALA A 114 -7.95 -16.55 14.39
C ALA A 114 -7.30 -16.84 15.75
N ILE A 115 -7.25 -15.84 16.62
CA ILE A 115 -6.67 -15.91 17.95
C ILE A 115 -7.68 -15.33 18.94
N ALA A 116 -7.97 -16.05 20.02
CA ALA A 116 -8.81 -15.53 21.10
C ALA A 116 -8.07 -14.43 21.87
N LEU A 117 -8.79 -13.35 22.18
CA LEU A 117 -8.31 -12.23 22.97
C LEU A 117 -9.11 -12.10 24.28
N PRO A 118 -8.47 -11.60 25.36
CA PRO A 118 -9.15 -11.29 26.61
C PRO A 118 -10.33 -10.33 26.45
N GLY A 119 -11.39 -10.60 27.20
CA GLY A 119 -12.52 -9.69 27.40
C GLY A 119 -13.47 -10.29 28.42
N ARG A 120 -13.58 -9.65 29.59
CA ARG A 120 -14.41 -10.14 30.70
C ARG A 120 -15.90 -9.90 30.50
N GLU A 121 -16.25 -8.87 29.75
CA GLU A 121 -17.63 -8.55 29.39
C GLU A 121 -18.13 -9.44 28.25
N GLU A 122 -17.26 -9.70 27.29
CA GLU A 122 -17.47 -10.49 26.09
C GLU A 122 -16.10 -10.96 25.61
N ALA A 123 -15.94 -12.25 25.31
CA ALA A 123 -14.69 -12.75 24.75
C ALA A 123 -14.41 -12.06 23.41
N ARG A 124 -13.14 -11.73 23.15
CA ARG A 124 -12.72 -11.01 21.94
C ARG A 124 -11.89 -11.89 21.03
N ALA A 125 -11.63 -11.43 19.82
CA ALA A 125 -10.84 -12.15 18.84
C ALA A 125 -9.96 -11.22 18.01
N LEU A 126 -8.89 -11.79 17.46
CA LEU A 126 -8.09 -11.27 16.37
C LEU A 126 -8.24 -12.23 15.19
N ILE A 127 -8.45 -11.71 13.98
CA ILE A 127 -8.32 -12.48 12.74
C ILE A 127 -7.25 -11.85 11.86
N LEU A 128 -6.38 -12.69 11.31
CA LEU A 128 -5.29 -12.32 10.40
C LEU A 128 -5.54 -12.96 9.04
N ALA A 129 -5.32 -12.18 7.97
CA ALA A 129 -5.11 -12.66 6.62
C ALA A 129 -3.69 -12.31 6.14
N GLU A 130 -2.92 -13.32 5.75
CA GLU A 130 -1.61 -13.16 5.13
C GLU A 130 -1.72 -13.17 3.59
N PHE A 131 -1.12 -12.17 2.95
CA PHE A 131 -0.99 -12.06 1.49
C PHE A 131 0.48 -12.20 1.08
N GLU A 132 0.77 -12.16 -0.23
CA GLU A 132 2.15 -12.23 -0.73
C GLU A 132 3.04 -11.16 -0.10
N ASP A 133 2.57 -9.90 -0.09
CA ASP A 133 3.40 -8.74 0.25
C ASP A 133 3.05 -8.09 1.61
N TYR A 134 1.93 -8.45 2.25
CA TYR A 134 1.49 -7.84 3.51
C TYR A 134 0.60 -8.77 4.33
N ILE A 135 0.34 -8.35 5.57
CA ILE A 135 -0.59 -8.98 6.50
C ILE A 135 -1.60 -7.94 6.95
N TYR A 136 -2.87 -8.34 7.02
CA TYR A 136 -3.94 -7.49 7.52
C TYR A 136 -4.73 -8.20 8.62
N CYS A 137 -4.88 -7.52 9.75
CA CYS A 137 -5.54 -8.03 10.94
C CYS A 137 -6.76 -7.19 11.28
N CYS A 138 -7.83 -7.86 11.70
CA CYS A 138 -9.01 -7.24 12.29
C CYS A 138 -9.11 -7.62 13.77
N THR A 139 -9.46 -6.66 14.63
CA THR A 139 -9.78 -6.89 16.04
C THR A 139 -10.95 -6.01 16.50
N HIS A 140 -11.61 -6.41 17.59
CA HIS A 140 -12.51 -5.57 18.37
C HIS A 140 -12.10 -5.75 19.84
N LEU A 141 -11.48 -4.74 20.42
CA LEU A 141 -10.89 -4.85 21.76
C LEU A 141 -11.91 -4.64 22.86
N SER A 142 -11.60 -5.17 24.06
CA SER A 142 -12.47 -5.06 25.24
C SER A 142 -12.73 -3.60 25.63
N LEU A 143 -13.90 -3.39 26.23
CA LEU A 143 -14.27 -2.10 26.84
C LEU A 143 -13.42 -1.77 28.07
N THR A 144 -12.80 -2.78 28.70
CA THR A 144 -11.96 -2.59 29.88
C THR A 144 -10.48 -2.48 29.52
N GLU A 145 -9.80 -1.47 30.06
CA GLU A 145 -8.40 -1.22 29.74
C GLU A 145 -7.47 -2.38 30.14
N GLU A 146 -7.73 -3.02 31.27
CA GLU A 146 -6.94 -4.15 31.75
C GLU A 146 -6.90 -5.29 30.72
N ASP A 147 -8.03 -5.60 30.09
CA ASP A 147 -8.11 -6.65 29.07
C ASP A 147 -7.55 -6.19 27.72
N ARG A 148 -7.64 -4.90 27.39
CA ARG A 148 -6.93 -4.32 26.24
C ARG A 148 -5.42 -4.44 26.40
N MET A 149 -4.88 -4.16 27.57
CA MET A 149 -3.44 -4.29 27.85
C MET A 149 -2.95 -5.74 27.77
N LYS A 150 -3.74 -6.71 28.25
CA LYS A 150 -3.44 -8.14 28.04
C LYS A 150 -3.48 -8.53 26.56
N SER A 151 -4.45 -7.99 25.82
CA SER A 151 -4.54 -8.20 24.37
C SER A 151 -3.33 -7.64 23.64
N LEU A 152 -2.80 -6.49 24.08
CA LEU A 152 -1.62 -5.88 23.49
C LEU A 152 -0.37 -6.77 23.59
N GLU A 153 -0.16 -7.45 24.71
CA GLU A 153 0.98 -8.37 24.86
C GLU A 153 0.90 -9.58 23.92
N ILE A 154 -0.31 -10.07 23.66
CA ILE A 154 -0.56 -11.12 22.65
C ILE A 154 -0.27 -10.56 21.25
N LEU A 155 -0.80 -9.37 20.93
CA LEU A 155 -0.61 -8.71 19.63
C LEU A 155 0.87 -8.45 19.32
N LYS A 156 1.65 -7.97 20.30
CA LYS A 156 3.10 -7.74 20.17
C LYS A 156 3.83 -9.04 19.85
N THR A 157 3.59 -10.08 20.65
CA THR A 157 4.24 -11.39 20.49
C THR A 157 3.95 -12.00 19.13
N PHE A 158 2.69 -11.93 18.71
CA PHE A 158 2.25 -12.43 17.41
C PHE A 158 2.85 -11.64 16.25
N ALA A 159 2.80 -10.32 16.30
CA ALA A 159 3.30 -9.46 15.23
C ALA A 159 4.81 -9.63 15.00
N ALA A 160 5.58 -9.87 16.07
CA ALA A 160 7.02 -10.11 16.00
C ALA A 160 7.41 -11.39 15.23
N SER A 161 6.49 -12.33 15.03
CA SER A 161 6.75 -13.56 14.26
C SER A 161 6.78 -13.33 12.74
N TYR A 162 6.29 -12.18 12.27
CA TYR A 162 6.19 -11.88 10.84
C TYR A 162 7.27 -10.90 10.39
N LYS A 163 7.66 -11.00 9.11
CA LYS A 163 8.62 -10.09 8.45
C LYS A 163 7.96 -9.16 7.41
N LYS A 164 6.73 -9.47 7.01
CA LYS A 164 5.93 -8.65 6.09
C LYS A 164 5.37 -7.43 6.83
N PRO A 165 5.10 -6.31 6.13
CA PRO A 165 4.27 -5.24 6.67
C PRO A 165 2.99 -5.81 7.27
N LEU A 166 2.78 -5.56 8.56
CA LEU A 166 1.64 -6.05 9.31
C LEU A 166 0.79 -4.87 9.74
N PHE A 167 -0.45 -4.88 9.29
CA PHE A 167 -1.43 -3.85 9.58
C PHE A 167 -2.47 -4.40 10.57
N LEU A 168 -2.64 -3.72 11.69
CA LEU A 168 -3.69 -3.99 12.67
C LEU A 168 -4.77 -2.94 12.51
N ALA A 169 -6.02 -3.38 12.38
CA ALA A 169 -7.15 -2.48 12.22
C ALA A 169 -8.36 -2.95 13.02
N GLY A 170 -9.18 -2.00 13.45
CA GLY A 170 -10.39 -2.32 14.21
C GLY A 170 -10.82 -1.23 15.16
N ASP A 171 -11.91 -1.53 15.85
CA ASP A 171 -12.35 -0.81 17.03
C ASP A 171 -11.46 -1.19 18.23
N MET A 172 -10.70 -0.23 18.71
CA MET A 172 -9.80 -0.38 19.84
C MET A 172 -10.45 0.00 21.17
N ASN A 173 -11.67 0.55 21.18
CA ASN A 173 -12.39 1.02 22.36
C ASN A 173 -11.53 1.94 23.27
N ALA A 174 -10.70 2.78 22.67
CA ALA A 174 -9.73 3.61 23.37
C ALA A 174 -9.44 4.91 22.63
N GLU A 175 -9.55 6.04 23.32
CA GLU A 175 -9.23 7.36 22.77
C GLU A 175 -7.72 7.60 22.63
N PRO A 176 -7.27 8.53 21.76
CA PRO A 176 -5.86 8.72 21.46
C PRO A 176 -4.96 9.01 22.67
N GLU A 177 -5.52 9.62 23.72
CA GLU A 177 -4.80 9.99 24.94
C GLU A 177 -4.81 8.90 26.03
N SER A 178 -5.50 7.78 25.80
CA SER A 178 -5.54 6.65 26.74
C SER A 178 -4.15 6.00 26.91
N ASP A 179 -3.95 5.37 28.07
CA ASP A 179 -2.69 4.65 28.34
C ASP A 179 -2.50 3.48 27.38
N PHE A 180 -3.60 2.82 26.99
CA PHE A 180 -3.57 1.78 25.97
C PHE A 180 -3.02 2.28 24.63
N ILE A 181 -3.54 3.39 24.08
CA ILE A 181 -3.07 3.89 22.77
C ILE A 181 -1.61 4.34 22.85
N LYS A 182 -1.21 4.97 23.95
CA LYS A 182 0.21 5.34 24.19
C LYS A 182 1.12 4.11 24.23
N GLU A 183 0.69 3.03 24.88
CA GLU A 183 1.46 1.77 24.92
C GLU A 183 1.50 1.10 23.54
N LEU A 184 0.36 1.03 22.83
CA LEU A 184 0.28 0.51 21.47
C LEU A 184 1.25 1.26 20.55
N GLN A 185 1.33 2.58 20.66
CA GLN A 185 2.19 3.44 19.86
C GLN A 185 3.69 3.22 20.09
N LYS A 186 4.11 2.50 21.12
CA LYS A 186 5.52 2.10 21.29
C LYS A 186 5.94 1.14 20.19
N GLU A 187 5.08 0.18 19.85
CA GLU A 187 5.34 -0.90 18.90
C GLU A 187 4.67 -0.71 17.55
N PHE A 188 3.58 0.04 17.50
CA PHE A 188 2.82 0.32 16.29
C PHE A 188 2.87 1.81 15.94
N ARG A 189 2.86 2.12 14.65
CA ARG A 189 2.61 3.48 14.15
C ARG A 189 1.18 3.56 13.67
N ILE A 190 0.40 4.46 14.24
CA ILE A 190 -0.97 4.74 13.77
C ILE A 190 -0.88 5.37 12.38
N LEU A 191 -1.60 4.77 11.42
CA LEU A 191 -1.74 5.23 10.04
C LEU A 191 -3.00 6.08 9.85
N SER A 192 -4.05 5.80 10.61
CA SER A 192 -5.24 6.64 10.66
C SER A 192 -4.93 8.02 11.28
N ASN A 193 -5.79 9.01 11.02
CA ASN A 193 -5.64 10.33 11.65
C ASN A 193 -6.35 10.36 13.02
N PRO A 194 -5.64 10.37 14.16
CA PRO A 194 -6.26 10.29 15.47
C PRO A 194 -7.13 11.53 15.81
N LYS A 195 -6.98 12.62 15.05
CA LYS A 195 -7.77 13.85 15.22
C LYS A 195 -9.13 13.82 14.50
N GLN A 196 -9.41 12.79 13.70
CA GLN A 196 -10.71 12.62 13.05
C GLN A 196 -11.54 11.62 13.85
N HIS A 197 -12.61 12.11 14.45
CA HIS A 197 -13.51 11.30 15.25
C HIS A 197 -14.32 10.31 14.40
N THR A 198 -14.53 9.12 14.94
CA THR A 198 -15.17 7.98 14.28
C THR A 198 -16.50 7.60 14.92
N PHE A 199 -16.72 7.99 16.18
CA PHE A 199 -17.88 7.60 16.98
C PHE A 199 -18.45 8.79 17.80
N PRO A 200 -19.76 8.87 18.04
CA PRO A 200 -20.83 8.20 17.30
C PRO A 200 -21.02 8.85 15.92
N ALA A 201 -21.35 8.06 14.90
CA ALA A 201 -21.31 8.48 13.50
C ALA A 201 -22.18 9.71 13.13
N PRO A 202 -23.39 9.93 13.69
CA PRO A 202 -24.17 11.14 13.41
C PRO A 202 -23.49 12.44 13.86
N ALA A 203 -22.79 12.40 15.00
CA ALA A 203 -22.12 13.55 15.60
C ALA A 203 -20.84 13.11 16.31
N PRO A 204 -19.76 12.81 15.57
CA PRO A 204 -18.57 12.17 16.12
C PRO A 204 -17.84 13.07 17.13
N LYS A 205 -17.44 12.47 18.24
CA LYS A 205 -16.72 13.12 19.35
C LYS A 205 -15.53 12.32 19.84
N GLU A 206 -15.49 11.02 19.53
CA GLU A 206 -14.50 10.08 20.00
C GLU A 206 -13.77 9.46 18.80
N THR A 207 -12.50 9.12 18.99
CA THR A 207 -11.72 8.37 18.03
C THR A 207 -11.37 7.03 18.67
N ILE A 208 -12.08 5.97 18.28
CA ILE A 208 -11.89 4.62 18.85
C ILE A 208 -11.54 3.57 17.80
N ASP A 209 -11.73 3.90 16.51
CA ASP A 209 -11.32 3.06 15.40
C ASP A 209 -9.94 3.47 14.88
N TYR A 210 -9.10 2.50 14.55
CA TYR A 210 -7.75 2.79 14.06
C TYR A 210 -7.28 1.81 12.98
N VAL A 211 -6.33 2.29 12.19
CA VAL A 211 -5.47 1.46 11.35
C VAL A 211 -4.04 1.77 11.76
N ALA A 212 -3.26 0.76 12.12
CA ALA A 212 -1.88 0.90 12.57
C ALA A 212 -0.97 -0.12 11.89
N VAL A 213 0.31 0.19 11.76
CA VAL A 213 1.34 -0.72 11.24
C VAL A 213 2.32 -1.08 12.34
N PHE A 214 2.73 -2.34 12.40
CA PHE A 214 3.79 -2.77 13.31
C PHE A 214 5.14 -2.18 12.88
N LYS A 215 5.81 -1.45 13.78
CA LYS A 215 7.00 -0.64 13.45
C LYS A 215 8.17 -1.47 12.92
N GLN A 216 8.35 -2.69 13.41
CA GLN A 216 9.45 -3.56 12.98
C GLN A 216 9.43 -3.82 11.45
N ASN A 217 8.23 -3.81 10.85
CA ASN A 217 8.02 -4.06 9.42
C ASN A 217 7.41 -2.85 8.69
N ASP A 218 7.57 -1.64 9.22
CA ASP A 218 7.08 -0.38 8.65
C ASP A 218 7.98 0.13 7.52
N LYS A 219 8.04 -0.64 6.42
CA LYS A 219 8.86 -0.34 5.24
C LYS A 219 8.21 -0.90 3.97
N GLY A 220 8.67 -0.43 2.82
CA GLY A 220 8.17 -0.91 1.52
C GLY A 220 6.80 -0.34 1.14
N PHE A 221 6.35 0.74 1.80
CA PHE A 221 5.16 1.48 1.39
C PHE A 221 5.24 2.95 1.83
N ALA A 222 4.35 3.78 1.28
CA ALA A 222 4.06 5.12 1.75
C ALA A 222 2.55 5.31 1.95
N VAL A 223 2.17 6.01 3.01
CA VAL A 223 0.78 6.46 3.21
C VAL A 223 0.50 7.60 2.23
N VAL A 224 -0.48 7.40 1.34
CA VAL A 224 -0.94 8.39 0.36
C VAL A 224 -2.05 9.25 0.96
N SER A 225 -3.03 8.61 1.60
CA SER A 225 -4.14 9.27 2.29
C SER A 225 -4.63 8.43 3.47
N SER A 226 -5.32 9.11 4.38
CA SER A 226 -6.06 8.50 5.49
C SER A 226 -7.30 9.37 5.72
N GLU A 227 -8.47 8.77 5.68
CA GLU A 227 -9.73 9.48 5.85
C GLU A 227 -10.73 8.70 6.70
N VAL A 228 -11.49 9.42 7.51
CA VAL A 228 -12.75 8.93 8.09
C VAL A 228 -13.86 9.25 7.12
N VAL A 229 -14.53 8.22 6.60
CA VAL A 229 -15.63 8.35 5.64
C VAL A 229 -16.83 8.97 6.35
N ASN A 230 -17.40 10.03 5.75
CA ASN A 230 -18.59 10.67 6.29
C ASN A 230 -19.84 9.83 6.02
N GLU A 231 -20.11 8.86 6.89
CA GLU A 231 -21.27 7.99 6.87
C GLU A 231 -22.02 8.08 8.20
N PRO A 232 -23.07 8.93 8.32
CA PRO A 232 -23.72 9.20 9.60
C PRO A 232 -24.86 8.22 9.95
N VAL A 233 -25.29 7.34 9.04
CA VAL A 233 -26.52 6.54 9.24
C VAL A 233 -26.23 5.04 9.29
N ALA A 234 -25.33 4.52 8.45
CA ALA A 234 -25.23 3.08 8.22
C ALA A 234 -24.78 2.24 9.43
N SER A 235 -24.06 2.86 10.36
CA SER A 235 -23.61 2.33 11.66
C SER A 235 -23.46 3.51 12.64
N ASP A 236 -23.27 3.25 13.93
CA ASP A 236 -22.78 4.26 14.89
C ASP A 236 -21.28 4.51 14.79
N HIS A 237 -20.54 3.74 13.98
CA HIS A 237 -19.16 4.04 13.64
C HIS A 237 -19.03 4.58 12.22
N ARG A 238 -18.07 5.47 12.02
CA ARG A 238 -17.63 5.88 10.69
C ARG A 238 -16.45 5.02 10.24
N PRO A 239 -16.45 4.51 9.00
CA PRO A 239 -15.33 3.73 8.52
C PRO A 239 -14.08 4.58 8.33
N ILE A 240 -12.92 3.96 8.50
CA ILE A 240 -11.62 4.55 8.16
C ILE A 240 -11.11 3.88 6.89
N VAL A 241 -10.61 4.68 5.96
CA VAL A 241 -9.88 4.20 4.78
C VAL A 241 -8.45 4.76 4.80
N VAL A 242 -7.47 3.88 4.66
CA VAL A 242 -6.06 4.24 4.50
C VAL A 242 -5.59 3.76 3.13
N GLU A 243 -5.13 4.69 2.30
CA GLU A 243 -4.51 4.37 1.01
C GLU A 243 -3.00 4.35 1.14
N LEU A 244 -2.42 3.21 0.77
CA LEU A 244 -0.99 3.00 0.73
C LEU A 244 -0.54 2.84 -0.71
N ARG A 245 0.70 3.23 -0.95
CA ARG A 245 1.43 2.92 -2.17
C ARG A 245 2.58 2.00 -1.81
N THR A 246 2.58 0.78 -2.34
CA THR A 246 3.57 -0.24 -2.04
C THR A 246 4.74 -0.17 -3.01
N ALA A 247 5.93 -0.55 -2.53
CA ALA A 247 7.15 -0.56 -3.30
C ALA A 247 7.13 -1.62 -4.40
N GLU A 248 7.61 -1.23 -5.57
CA GLU A 248 7.83 -2.13 -6.71
C GLU A 248 9.04 -3.03 -6.43
N LYS A 249 8.97 -4.28 -6.90
CA LYS A 249 10.10 -5.21 -6.76
C LYS A 249 11.29 -4.67 -7.55
N ALA A 250 12.50 -4.73 -6.98
CA ALA A 250 13.67 -4.08 -7.57
C ALA A 250 13.98 -4.57 -9.01
N ASP A 251 13.72 -5.85 -9.30
CA ASP A 251 13.88 -6.48 -10.61
C ASP A 251 12.79 -6.07 -11.63
N LYS A 252 11.74 -5.36 -11.19
CA LYS A 252 10.64 -4.84 -12.01
C LYS A 252 10.65 -3.33 -12.19
N ILE A 253 11.60 -2.62 -11.57
CA ILE A 253 11.72 -1.16 -11.68
C ILE A 253 12.13 -0.72 -13.09
N PHE A 254 13.08 -1.42 -13.73
CA PHE A 254 13.51 -1.07 -15.08
C PHE A 254 12.50 -1.55 -16.12
N ARG A 255 12.05 -0.64 -16.99
CA ARG A 255 11.23 -0.96 -18.16
C ARG A 255 12.10 -1.28 -19.36
N THR A 256 13.23 -0.58 -19.51
CA THR A 256 14.19 -0.80 -20.59
C THR A 256 15.59 -1.03 -20.02
N LYS A 257 16.45 -1.71 -20.79
CA LYS A 257 17.90 -1.66 -20.56
C LYS A 257 18.41 -0.23 -20.81
N PRO A 258 19.52 0.18 -20.18
CA PRO A 258 20.14 1.45 -20.50
C PRO A 258 20.73 1.43 -21.91
N TYR A 259 20.67 2.57 -22.59
CA TYR A 259 21.23 2.77 -23.93
C TYR A 259 21.91 4.12 -24.03
N LEU A 260 22.83 4.23 -25.01
CA LEU A 260 23.71 5.38 -25.18
C LEU A 260 23.25 6.27 -26.33
N GLN A 261 23.36 7.58 -26.15
CA GLN A 261 23.07 8.60 -27.16
C GLN A 261 24.01 9.79 -27.05
N ASN A 262 24.03 10.62 -28.09
CA ASN A 262 24.71 11.92 -28.12
C ASN A 262 26.21 11.86 -27.73
N PRO A 263 27.05 11.10 -28.47
CA PRO A 263 28.48 10.95 -28.20
C PRO A 263 29.30 12.17 -28.70
N VAL A 264 28.96 13.38 -28.27
CA VAL A 264 29.55 14.63 -28.76
C VAL A 264 30.19 15.42 -27.63
N GLY A 265 31.24 16.19 -27.92
CA GLY A 265 31.88 17.08 -26.95
C GLY A 265 32.47 16.34 -25.76
N ASN A 266 33.27 15.30 -26.01
CA ASN A 266 33.91 14.50 -24.97
C ASN A 266 32.95 13.95 -23.93
N GLY A 267 31.79 13.45 -24.38
CA GLY A 267 31.05 12.59 -23.49
C GLY A 267 29.87 11.89 -24.11
N MET A 268 29.11 11.25 -23.24
CA MET A 268 28.04 10.32 -23.59
C MET A 268 26.77 10.62 -22.79
N THR A 269 25.60 10.42 -23.39
CA THR A 269 24.31 10.45 -22.68
C THR A 269 23.83 9.02 -22.45
N VAL A 270 23.52 8.68 -21.20
CA VAL A 270 22.89 7.40 -20.83
C VAL A 270 21.39 7.63 -20.63
N MET A 271 20.56 6.81 -21.28
CA MET A 271 19.10 6.90 -21.22
C MET A 271 18.47 5.55 -20.87
N TRP A 272 17.34 5.59 -20.16
CA TRP A 272 16.54 4.41 -19.81
C TRP A 272 15.15 4.80 -19.29
N GLU A 273 14.25 3.83 -19.18
CA GLU A 273 12.92 4.02 -18.62
C GLU A 273 12.67 3.13 -17.40
N THR A 274 11.83 3.61 -16.48
CA THR A 274 11.36 2.86 -15.31
C THR A 274 9.84 2.66 -15.34
N THR A 275 9.36 1.61 -14.68
CA THR A 275 7.93 1.34 -14.49
C THR A 275 7.30 2.27 -13.46
N VAL A 276 8.10 2.76 -12.51
CA VAL A 276 7.73 3.65 -11.40
C VAL A 276 8.50 4.98 -11.44
N PRO A 277 7.97 6.08 -10.87
CA PRO A 277 8.72 7.32 -10.70
C PRO A 277 9.98 7.07 -9.88
N ALA A 278 11.12 7.61 -10.29
CA ALA A 278 12.39 7.32 -9.64
C ALA A 278 13.30 8.54 -9.47
N TYR A 279 14.16 8.45 -8.46
CA TYR A 279 15.38 9.21 -8.35
C TYR A 279 16.53 8.38 -8.95
N CYS A 280 17.25 8.96 -9.90
CA CYS A 280 18.15 8.22 -10.78
C CYS A 280 19.57 8.78 -10.79
N TRP A 281 20.55 7.91 -11.01
CA TRP A 281 21.95 8.26 -11.22
C TRP A 281 22.66 7.23 -12.09
N VAL A 282 23.79 7.62 -12.69
CA VAL A 282 24.72 6.72 -13.38
C VAL A 282 25.96 6.55 -12.53
N GLU A 283 26.43 5.33 -12.36
CA GLU A 283 27.76 5.02 -11.82
C GLU A 283 28.66 4.62 -12.98
N TYR A 284 29.82 5.26 -13.14
CA TYR A 284 30.71 5.04 -14.28
C TYR A 284 32.20 5.21 -13.93
N GLY A 285 33.09 4.54 -14.66
CA GLY A 285 34.53 4.59 -14.43
C GLY A 285 35.32 3.87 -15.52
N THR A 286 36.64 3.91 -15.45
CA THR A 286 37.54 3.14 -16.34
C THR A 286 37.66 1.67 -15.93
N ASP A 287 37.18 1.34 -14.73
CA ASP A 287 37.00 -0.01 -14.21
C ASP A 287 35.70 -0.09 -13.39
N THR A 288 35.33 -1.28 -12.92
CA THR A 288 34.08 -1.52 -12.16
C THR A 288 34.23 -1.35 -10.64
N THR A 289 35.41 -0.98 -10.15
CA THR A 289 35.75 -0.88 -8.73
C THR A 289 35.81 0.56 -8.23
N GLN A 290 36.19 1.50 -9.09
CA GLN A 290 36.30 2.93 -8.79
C GLN A 290 35.37 3.74 -9.69
N LEU A 291 34.16 4.00 -9.19
CA LEU A 291 33.10 4.63 -9.96
C LEU A 291 32.82 6.06 -9.49
N LYS A 292 32.71 6.96 -10.46
CA LYS A 292 32.09 8.28 -10.30
C LYS A 292 30.57 8.16 -10.38
N ARG A 293 29.85 9.10 -9.77
CA ARG A 293 28.39 9.21 -9.83
C ARG A 293 27.97 10.46 -10.59
N ALA A 294 27.18 10.29 -11.64
CA ALA A 294 26.57 11.37 -12.40
C ALA A 294 25.04 11.44 -12.14
N ARG A 295 24.51 12.66 -12.09
CA ARG A 295 23.08 12.95 -11.95
C ARG A 295 22.71 14.23 -12.67
N THR A 296 21.47 14.33 -13.13
CA THR A 296 20.97 15.54 -13.79
C THR A 296 20.51 16.55 -12.74
N ILE A 297 21.09 17.74 -12.77
CA ILE A 297 20.75 18.88 -11.91
C ILE A 297 20.32 20.04 -12.82
N VAL A 298 19.14 20.60 -12.58
CA VAL A 298 18.59 21.78 -13.27
C VAL A 298 18.27 22.81 -12.20
N ASP A 299 18.80 24.03 -12.34
CA ASP A 299 18.62 25.14 -11.38
C ASP A 299 18.92 24.76 -9.92
N GLY A 300 19.98 23.97 -9.72
CA GLY A 300 20.38 23.48 -8.40
C GLY A 300 19.54 22.33 -7.84
N GLN A 301 18.50 21.89 -8.55
CA GLN A 301 17.63 20.79 -8.15
C GLN A 301 17.93 19.52 -8.93
N VAL A 302 17.95 18.40 -8.22
CA VAL A 302 18.07 17.08 -8.83
C VAL A 302 16.76 16.73 -9.55
N VAL A 303 16.85 16.41 -10.83
CA VAL A 303 15.69 15.91 -11.60
C VAL A 303 15.33 14.51 -11.09
N CYS A 304 14.10 14.35 -10.60
CA CYS A 304 13.57 13.10 -10.07
C CYS A 304 12.06 13.03 -10.27
N ASN A 305 11.42 11.96 -9.79
CA ASN A 305 9.99 11.71 -9.87
C ASN A 305 9.44 11.61 -11.31
N ASN A 306 10.28 11.10 -12.22
CA ASN A 306 9.94 10.83 -13.60
C ASN A 306 10.12 9.34 -13.92
N LYS A 307 9.58 8.89 -15.06
CA LYS A 307 9.77 7.52 -15.58
C LYS A 307 10.75 7.43 -16.75
N LEU A 308 11.07 8.57 -17.37
CA LEU A 308 12.04 8.69 -18.46
C LEU A 308 13.30 9.38 -17.93
N HIS A 309 14.45 8.74 -18.14
CA HIS A 309 15.71 9.17 -17.51
C HIS A 309 16.77 9.45 -18.57
N LYS A 310 17.49 10.54 -18.37
CA LYS A 310 18.58 11.02 -19.22
C LYS A 310 19.64 11.62 -18.33
N ILE A 311 20.87 11.08 -18.38
CA ILE A 311 22.01 11.58 -17.63
C ILE A 311 23.22 11.69 -18.55
N ARG A 312 23.82 12.88 -18.60
CA ARG A 312 25.01 13.20 -19.40
C ARG A 312 26.27 12.91 -18.56
N LEU A 313 27.26 12.26 -19.18
CA LEU A 313 28.58 11.97 -18.61
C LEU A 313 29.64 12.84 -19.31
N ASP A 314 30.03 13.94 -18.70
CA ASP A 314 30.97 14.91 -19.30
C ASP A 314 32.43 14.61 -18.96
N ASP A 315 33.33 15.34 -19.62
CA ASP A 315 34.79 15.29 -19.44
C ASP A 315 35.40 13.88 -19.61
N LEU A 316 34.89 13.12 -20.57
CA LEU A 316 35.39 11.80 -20.93
C LEU A 316 36.58 11.88 -21.90
N GLN A 317 37.49 10.93 -21.80
CA GLN A 317 38.69 10.86 -22.66
C GLN A 317 38.36 10.13 -23.98
N PRO A 318 38.64 10.71 -25.16
CA PRO A 318 38.48 10.02 -26.44
C PRO A 318 39.31 8.73 -26.52
N GLY A 319 38.73 7.68 -27.10
CA GLY A 319 39.37 6.36 -27.23
C GLY A 319 39.44 5.54 -25.93
N GLN A 320 39.06 6.12 -24.79
CA GLN A 320 39.03 5.41 -23.50
C GLN A 320 37.77 4.56 -23.39
N LYS A 321 37.95 3.31 -22.91
CA LYS A 321 36.87 2.43 -22.50
C LYS A 321 36.35 2.84 -21.12
N TYR A 322 35.03 2.90 -20.98
CA TYR A 322 34.31 3.16 -19.74
C TYR A 322 33.32 2.03 -19.45
N TYR A 323 33.20 1.68 -18.18
CA TYR A 323 32.14 0.84 -17.64
C TYR A 323 31.10 1.73 -16.96
N TYR A 324 29.82 1.39 -17.11
CA TYR A 324 28.74 2.12 -16.48
C TYR A 324 27.59 1.21 -16.08
N ARG A 325 26.81 1.64 -15.10
CA ARG A 325 25.50 1.08 -14.78
C ARG A 325 24.54 2.18 -14.37
N VAL A 326 23.25 1.95 -14.61
CA VAL A 326 22.19 2.86 -14.17
C VAL A 326 21.61 2.39 -12.85
N CYS A 327 21.29 3.35 -12.00
CA CYS A 327 20.68 3.12 -10.70
C CYS A 327 19.39 3.94 -10.61
N SER A 328 18.30 3.30 -10.20
CA SER A 328 16.98 3.91 -10.05
C SER A 328 16.38 3.54 -8.71
N GLN A 329 16.17 4.53 -7.86
CA GLN A 329 15.48 4.38 -6.58
C GLN A 329 14.05 4.87 -6.74
N GLU A 330 13.08 3.99 -6.50
CA GLU A 330 11.66 4.32 -6.59
C GLU A 330 11.30 5.47 -5.63
N MET A 331 10.40 6.34 -6.10
CA MET A 331 9.77 7.38 -5.30
C MET A 331 8.33 6.99 -5.00
N LEU A 332 8.08 6.60 -3.74
CA LEU A 332 6.75 6.26 -3.24
C LEU A 332 5.95 7.53 -2.90
N LEU A 333 6.59 8.56 -2.37
CA LEU A 333 5.92 9.82 -2.10
C LEU A 333 6.83 10.98 -2.42
N TYR A 334 6.29 11.97 -3.13
CA TYR A 334 6.99 13.20 -3.49
C TYR A 334 6.14 14.42 -3.14
N GLN A 335 6.36 14.96 -1.95
CA GLN A 335 5.74 16.19 -1.43
C GLN A 335 6.84 17.17 -1.00
N ALA A 336 6.51 18.47 -0.89
CA ALA A 336 7.48 19.53 -0.62
C ALA A 336 8.42 19.23 0.57
N TYR A 337 7.86 18.75 1.68
CA TYR A 337 8.59 18.47 2.93
C TYR A 337 8.71 16.98 3.27
N LYS A 338 8.20 16.09 2.40
CA LYS A 338 8.16 14.65 2.67
C LYS A 338 8.45 13.87 1.40
N LYS A 339 9.54 13.11 1.44
CA LYS A 339 9.92 12.17 0.38
C LYS A 339 10.02 10.78 1.00
N VAL A 340 9.35 9.80 0.40
CA VAL A 340 9.46 8.40 0.79
C VAL A 340 9.97 7.62 -0.40
N PHE A 341 11.03 6.85 -0.20
CA PHE A 341 11.66 6.06 -1.24
C PHE A 341 11.32 4.58 -1.09
N GLY A 342 11.18 3.90 -2.23
CA GLY A 342 11.01 2.47 -2.31
C GLY A 342 12.33 1.75 -2.57
N ASN A 343 12.23 0.63 -3.28
CA ASN A 343 13.40 -0.18 -3.62
C ASN A 343 14.34 0.53 -4.59
N THR A 344 15.61 0.10 -4.60
CA THR A 344 16.62 0.58 -5.56
C THR A 344 17.00 -0.54 -6.51
N ALA A 345 16.82 -0.30 -7.81
CA ALA A 345 17.31 -1.16 -8.87
C ALA A 345 18.66 -0.68 -9.38
N ARG A 346 19.53 -1.64 -9.75
CA ARG A 346 20.81 -1.38 -10.40
C ARG A 346 20.91 -2.29 -11.62
N SER A 347 21.25 -1.74 -12.77
CA SER A 347 21.50 -2.56 -13.95
C SER A 347 22.79 -3.37 -13.77
N ALA A 348 22.97 -4.41 -14.61
CA ALA A 348 24.30 -4.94 -14.86
C ALA A 348 25.22 -3.84 -15.42
N PHE A 349 26.53 -4.04 -15.30
CA PHE A 349 27.49 -3.18 -15.98
C PHE A 349 27.37 -3.36 -17.49
N SER A 350 27.45 -2.24 -18.19
CA SER A 350 27.65 -2.15 -19.63
C SER A 350 28.93 -1.37 -19.89
N GLU A 351 29.46 -1.44 -21.11
CA GLU A 351 30.68 -0.74 -21.49
C GLU A 351 30.52 0.02 -22.80
N PHE A 352 31.31 1.08 -22.95
CA PHE A 352 31.48 1.79 -24.22
C PHE A 352 32.89 2.35 -24.33
N THR A 353 33.34 2.56 -25.56
CA THR A 353 34.54 3.33 -25.85
C THR A 353 34.13 4.65 -26.46
N LEU A 354 34.61 5.78 -25.90
CA LEU A 354 34.29 7.09 -26.46
C LEU A 354 34.93 7.22 -27.86
N PRO A 355 34.21 7.67 -28.90
CA PRO A 355 34.79 7.85 -30.22
C PRO A 355 35.99 8.80 -30.20
N VAL A 356 36.97 8.51 -31.05
CA VAL A 356 38.06 9.44 -31.33
C VAL A 356 37.59 10.45 -32.37
N THR A 357 38.01 11.71 -32.24
CA THR A 357 37.69 12.78 -33.18
C THR A 357 38.02 12.35 -34.61
N GLY A 358 37.03 12.40 -35.52
CA GLY A 358 37.19 12.00 -36.93
C GLY A 358 36.90 10.53 -37.24
N THR A 359 36.29 9.77 -36.33
CA THR A 359 35.81 8.40 -36.59
C THR A 359 34.28 8.36 -36.68
N ASP A 360 33.74 7.76 -37.74
CA ASP A 360 32.29 7.62 -37.95
C ASP A 360 31.66 6.42 -37.18
N SER A 361 32.47 5.66 -36.44
CA SER A 361 32.06 4.38 -35.86
C SER A 361 32.01 4.42 -34.33
N LEU A 362 30.81 4.28 -33.77
CA LEU A 362 30.58 4.06 -32.33
C LEU A 362 30.46 2.55 -32.06
N TYR A 363 31.42 1.96 -31.36
CA TYR A 363 31.31 0.57 -30.91
C TYR A 363 30.56 0.54 -29.57
N CYS A 364 29.26 0.21 -29.62
CA CYS A 364 28.46 -0.04 -28.43
C CYS A 364 28.08 -1.51 -28.39
N CYS A 365 28.50 -2.23 -27.35
CA CYS A 365 27.90 -3.52 -27.01
C CYS A 365 26.54 -3.24 -26.35
N CYS A 366 25.52 -2.99 -27.16
CA CYS A 366 24.14 -3.14 -26.72
C CYS A 366 23.91 -4.65 -26.50
N VAL A 367 24.01 -5.11 -25.25
CA VAL A 367 23.67 -6.49 -24.93
C VAL A 367 22.16 -6.66 -25.12
N GLN A 368 21.76 -7.24 -26.26
CA GLN A 368 20.37 -7.52 -26.65
C GLN A 368 19.55 -8.14 -25.54
#